data_AF-A0A653Q9L3-F1
#
_entry.id   AF-A0A653Q9L3-F1
#
_cell.length_a   1.000
_cell.length_b   1.000
_cell.length_c   1.000
_cell.angle_alpha   90.00
_cell.angle_beta   90.00
_cell.angle_gamma   90.00
#
_symmetry.space_group_name_H-M   'P 1'
#
loop_
_entity.id
_entity.type
_entity.pdbx_description
1 polymer ?
#
loop_
_entity_poly.entity_id
_entity_poly.type
_entity_poly.pdbx_seq_one_letter_code
_entity_poly.pdbx_strand_id
1 'polypeptide(L)'
;MAIDEPIHEQESLLLDELSSRLDSLRLFREHDEAEANAVLEHFGSSGVIEDQMLKELSSRLPLKHPARFDEAHRRAMRALEVFDRNGARQPSALKVPRLIKPIANKVVQLLITAIVRSHQKRLVRDLRQLYALREANSPVGSDDYQLLATARIQVDAITNDLNKSSLPLPAFLVGGAAISGLLSVVKNSLTGEAWEQYTFSAAFFVIGLGMFWCILRAAGIARSRTRIALDASFKALWEVIGDAGNPPRDRAKLFATIASILLVLVWIIVPTVIAWAAINPLEKL
;
A
#
# COMPACT_ATOMS: atom_id res chain seq x y z
N MET A 1 -7.35 -65.61 22.39
CA MET A 1 -6.89 -65.82 21.01
C MET A 1 -7.41 -64.66 20.19
N ALA A 2 -6.49 -63.86 19.65
CA ALA A 2 -6.61 -62.79 18.65
C ALA A 2 -7.71 -61.72 18.79
N ILE A 3 -7.24 -60.49 19.05
CA ILE A 3 -7.82 -59.22 18.61
C ILE A 3 -7.56 -59.13 17.09
N ASP A 4 -8.52 -58.69 16.29
CA ASP A 4 -8.19 -57.85 15.13
C ASP A 4 -9.35 -56.88 14.79
N GLU A 5 -8.94 -55.67 14.44
CA GLU A 5 -9.67 -54.40 14.44
C GLU A 5 -10.52 -54.14 13.17
N PRO A 6 -11.41 -53.12 13.21
CA PRO A 6 -12.08 -52.57 12.03
C PRO A 6 -11.27 -51.43 11.42
N ILE A 7 -10.68 -51.59 10.24
CA ILE A 7 -10.02 -50.49 9.52
C ILE A 7 -10.18 -50.70 8.00
N HIS A 8 -11.19 -50.09 7.36
CA HIS A 8 -11.18 -49.90 5.89
C HIS A 8 -12.06 -48.75 5.34
N GLU A 9 -12.52 -47.78 6.14
CA GLU A 9 -13.36 -46.67 5.62
C GLU A 9 -12.66 -45.30 5.46
N GLN A 10 -11.38 -45.16 5.86
CA GLN A 10 -10.66 -43.87 5.76
C GLN A 10 -9.70 -43.73 4.57
N GLU A 11 -9.34 -44.83 3.90
CA GLU A 11 -8.38 -44.80 2.77
C GLU A 11 -9.03 -44.43 1.43
N SER A 12 -10.34 -44.63 1.27
CA SER A 12 -11.06 -44.26 0.04
C SER A 12 -11.17 -42.74 -0.14
N LEU A 13 -11.39 -41.97 0.94
CA LEU A 13 -11.59 -40.52 0.84
C LEU A 13 -10.37 -39.75 0.30
N LEU A 14 -9.15 -40.15 0.67
CA LEU A 14 -7.93 -39.49 0.20
C LEU A 14 -7.56 -39.90 -1.22
N LEU A 15 -7.79 -41.17 -1.57
CA LEU A 15 -7.57 -41.67 -2.93
C LEU A 15 -8.60 -41.12 -3.91
N ASP A 16 -9.86 -40.98 -3.47
CA ASP A 16 -10.95 -40.38 -4.25
C ASP A 16 -10.73 -38.87 -4.42
N GLU A 17 -10.28 -38.16 -3.38
CA GLU A 17 -9.93 -36.74 -3.51
C GLU A 17 -8.72 -36.54 -4.42
N LEU A 18 -7.67 -37.35 -4.29
CA LEU A 18 -6.51 -37.33 -5.19
C LEU A 18 -6.88 -37.72 -6.63
N SER A 19 -7.77 -38.70 -6.82
CA SER A 19 -8.29 -39.07 -8.14
C SER A 19 -9.10 -37.93 -8.73
N SER A 20 -10.00 -37.29 -7.97
CA SER A 20 -10.78 -36.15 -8.45
C SER A 20 -9.88 -34.96 -8.85
N ARG A 21 -8.79 -34.73 -8.12
CA ARG A 21 -7.79 -33.70 -8.46
C ARG A 21 -6.97 -34.09 -9.70
N LEU A 22 -6.60 -35.36 -9.86
CA LEU A 22 -5.88 -35.85 -11.04
C LEU A 22 -6.76 -35.91 -12.29
N ASP A 23 -8.05 -36.21 -12.14
CA ASP A 23 -9.05 -36.19 -13.20
C ASP A 23 -9.34 -34.75 -13.63
N SER A 24 -9.41 -33.80 -12.68
CA SER A 24 -9.46 -32.35 -13.00
C SER A 24 -8.24 -31.87 -13.80
N LEU A 25 -7.05 -32.42 -13.53
CA LEU A 25 -5.81 -32.11 -14.27
C LEU A 25 -5.70 -32.86 -15.61
N ARG A 26 -6.43 -33.96 -15.80
CA ARG A 26 -6.59 -34.63 -17.12
C ARG A 26 -7.53 -33.85 -18.03
N LEU A 27 -8.58 -33.26 -17.48
CA LEU A 27 -9.52 -32.39 -18.20
C LEU A 27 -8.83 -31.15 -18.81
N PHE A 28 -7.77 -30.62 -18.19
CA PHE A 28 -6.96 -29.54 -18.79
C PHE A 28 -6.03 -29.98 -19.93
N ARG A 29 -5.87 -31.29 -20.16
CA ARG A 29 -4.95 -31.87 -21.16
C ARG A 29 -5.66 -32.35 -22.41
N GLU A 30 -6.92 -32.78 -22.28
CA GLU A 30 -7.79 -33.02 -23.43
C GLU A 30 -8.29 -31.67 -23.97
N HIS A 31 -8.34 -31.53 -25.29
CA HIS A 31 -8.61 -30.27 -25.99
C HIS A 31 -10.07 -29.76 -25.87
N ASP A 32 -10.73 -30.01 -24.74
CA ASP A 32 -12.07 -29.51 -24.46
C ASP A 32 -12.01 -28.26 -23.58
N GLU A 33 -11.87 -27.11 -24.22
CA GLU A 33 -11.86 -25.80 -23.55
C GLU A 33 -13.15 -25.53 -22.78
N ALA A 34 -14.28 -26.14 -23.15
CA ALA A 34 -15.56 -25.89 -22.50
C ALA A 34 -15.64 -26.58 -21.13
N GLU A 35 -15.17 -27.82 -21.03
CA GLU A 35 -15.17 -28.57 -19.77
C GLU A 35 -14.11 -28.02 -18.79
N ALA A 36 -12.92 -27.65 -19.30
CA ALA A 36 -11.90 -26.96 -18.53
C ALA A 36 -12.40 -25.60 -17.98
N ASN A 37 -13.13 -24.83 -18.79
CA ASN A 37 -13.73 -23.56 -18.35
C ASN A 37 -14.84 -23.79 -17.30
N ALA A 38 -15.66 -24.82 -17.43
CA ALA A 38 -16.69 -25.13 -16.43
C ALA A 38 -16.10 -25.50 -15.06
N VAL A 39 -14.99 -26.24 -15.04
CA VAL A 39 -14.24 -26.55 -13.81
C VAL A 39 -13.63 -25.28 -13.22
N LEU A 40 -13.00 -24.42 -14.03
CA LEU A 40 -12.45 -23.14 -13.57
C LEU A 40 -13.54 -22.19 -13.06
N GLU A 41 -14.70 -22.15 -13.70
CA GLU A 41 -15.85 -21.36 -13.29
C GLU A 41 -16.44 -21.89 -11.97
N HIS A 42 -16.43 -23.20 -11.74
CA HIS A 42 -16.80 -23.77 -10.44
C HIS A 42 -15.89 -23.32 -9.30
N PHE A 43 -14.59 -23.14 -9.55
CA PHE A 43 -13.63 -22.65 -8.55
C PHE A 43 -13.54 -21.11 -8.47
N GLY A 44 -13.91 -20.40 -9.55
CA GLY A 44 -13.70 -18.96 -9.70
C GLY A 44 -14.97 -18.11 -9.73
N SER A 45 -16.18 -18.69 -9.84
CA SER A 45 -17.42 -17.92 -9.98
C SER A 45 -18.03 -17.54 -8.64
N SER A 46 -18.57 -16.32 -8.57
CA SER A 46 -19.37 -15.74 -7.47
C SER A 46 -18.60 -14.99 -6.38
N GLY A 47 -17.48 -14.34 -6.73
CA GLY A 47 -16.86 -13.36 -5.85
C GLY A 47 -17.49 -11.96 -5.99
N VAL A 48 -17.35 -11.14 -4.94
CA VAL A 48 -17.84 -9.75 -4.91
C VAL A 48 -17.20 -8.91 -6.03
N ILE A 49 -16.00 -9.27 -6.50
CA ILE A 49 -15.29 -8.56 -7.56
C ILE A 49 -15.90 -8.89 -8.92
N GLU A 50 -16.22 -10.15 -9.17
CA GLU A 50 -16.87 -10.64 -10.39
C GLU A 50 -18.25 -10.01 -10.55
N ASP A 51 -19.04 -9.96 -9.47
CA ASP A 51 -20.32 -9.24 -9.44
C ASP A 51 -20.16 -7.74 -9.73
N GLN A 52 -19.11 -7.12 -9.19
CA GLN A 52 -18.80 -5.72 -9.46
C GLN A 52 -18.36 -5.52 -10.92
N MET A 53 -17.55 -6.42 -11.48
CA MET A 53 -17.15 -6.38 -12.89
C MET A 53 -18.36 -6.53 -13.81
N LEU A 54 -19.26 -7.48 -13.55
CA LEU A 54 -20.50 -7.65 -14.30
C LEU A 54 -21.37 -6.39 -14.23
N LYS A 55 -21.49 -5.79 -13.04
CA LYS A 55 -22.22 -4.54 -12.85
C LYS A 55 -21.58 -3.39 -13.64
N GLU A 56 -20.27 -3.23 -13.59
CA GLU A 56 -19.55 -2.17 -14.31
C GLU A 56 -19.61 -2.37 -15.83
N LEU A 57 -19.50 -3.61 -16.32
CA LEU A 57 -19.66 -3.96 -17.74
C LEU A 57 -21.09 -3.79 -18.25
N SER A 58 -22.09 -3.97 -17.38
CA SER A 58 -23.50 -3.71 -17.73
C SER A 58 -23.78 -2.22 -17.97
N SER A 59 -22.90 -1.34 -17.46
CA SER A 59 -23.00 0.10 -17.68
C SER A 59 -22.58 0.46 -19.09
N ARG A 60 -23.51 1.04 -19.86
CA ARG A 60 -23.27 1.43 -21.26
C ARG A 60 -22.72 2.85 -21.42
N LEU A 61 -22.75 3.66 -20.36
CA LEU A 61 -22.40 5.08 -20.45
C LEU A 61 -20.96 5.32 -19.97
N PRO A 62 -20.12 6.02 -20.74
CA PRO A 62 -18.79 6.43 -20.31
C PRO A 62 -18.82 7.32 -19.07
N LEU A 63 -19.79 8.22 -18.97
CA LEU A 63 -20.03 9.07 -17.81
C LEU A 63 -21.45 8.88 -17.29
N LYS A 64 -21.61 8.66 -15.99
CA LYS A 64 -22.93 8.53 -15.36
C LYS A 64 -23.69 9.86 -15.30
N HIS A 65 -22.99 10.97 -15.08
CA HIS A 65 -23.58 12.32 -15.02
C HIS A 65 -22.79 13.35 -15.85
N PRO A 66 -22.84 13.28 -17.19
CA PRO A 66 -22.02 14.13 -18.08
C PRO A 66 -22.12 15.64 -17.77
N ALA A 67 -23.34 16.14 -17.54
CA ALA A 67 -23.59 17.56 -17.29
C ALA A 67 -22.89 18.12 -16.04
N ARG A 68 -22.50 17.25 -15.09
CA ARG A 68 -21.80 17.65 -13.84
C ARG A 68 -20.31 17.35 -13.88
N PHE A 69 -19.82 16.69 -14.93
CA PHE A 69 -18.45 16.21 -15.03
C PHE A 69 -17.44 17.34 -14.97
N ASP A 70 -17.61 18.37 -15.80
CA ASP A 70 -16.69 19.50 -15.82
C ASP A 70 -16.57 20.20 -14.46
N GLU A 71 -17.71 20.39 -13.77
CA GLU A 71 -17.74 20.99 -12.45
C GLU A 71 -17.03 20.11 -11.40
N ALA A 72 -17.27 18.79 -11.43
CA ALA A 72 -16.63 17.85 -10.53
C ALA A 72 -15.11 17.72 -10.79
N HIS A 73 -14.71 17.71 -12.06
CA HIS A 73 -13.32 17.70 -12.49
C HIS A 73 -12.59 18.96 -11.98
N ARG A 74 -13.14 20.16 -12.21
CA ARG A 74 -12.55 21.42 -11.73
C ARG A 74 -12.42 21.47 -10.22
N ARG A 75 -13.42 20.97 -9.48
CA ARG A 75 -13.33 20.83 -8.01
C ARG A 75 -12.19 19.88 -7.60
N ALA A 76 -12.02 18.75 -8.29
CA ALA A 76 -10.94 17.82 -8.01
C ALA A 76 -9.56 18.42 -8.33
N MET A 77 -9.41 19.15 -9.44
CA MET A 77 -8.17 19.85 -9.78
C MET A 77 -7.83 20.93 -8.74
N ARG A 78 -8.82 21.72 -8.32
CA ARG A 78 -8.64 22.70 -7.23
C ARG A 78 -8.24 22.03 -5.92
N ALA A 79 -8.85 20.90 -5.59
CA ALA A 79 -8.49 20.12 -4.41
C ALA A 79 -7.05 19.62 -4.47
N LEU A 80 -6.60 19.15 -5.64
CA LEU A 80 -5.21 18.77 -5.88
C LEU A 80 -4.26 19.96 -5.73
N GLU A 81 -4.59 21.13 -6.26
CA GLU A 81 -3.79 22.35 -6.11
C GLU A 81 -3.63 22.73 -4.63
N VAL A 82 -4.73 22.76 -3.87
CA VAL A 82 -4.70 23.06 -2.43
C VAL A 82 -3.89 22.01 -1.67
N PHE A 83 -4.04 20.74 -2.02
CA PHE A 83 -3.29 19.65 -1.40
C PHE A 83 -1.80 19.69 -1.74
N ASP A 84 -1.43 20.04 -2.97
CA ASP A 84 -0.03 20.20 -3.38
C ASP A 84 0.67 21.28 -2.54
N ARG A 85 0.00 22.44 -2.39
CA ARG A 85 0.53 23.60 -1.69
C ARG A 85 0.60 23.44 -0.18
N ASN A 86 -0.31 22.67 0.41
CA ASN A 86 -0.49 22.59 1.87
C ASN A 86 -0.19 21.21 2.48
N GLY A 87 -0.34 20.14 1.70
CA GLY A 87 -0.23 18.76 2.16
C GLY A 87 1.11 18.45 2.79
N ALA A 88 2.22 18.92 2.19
CA ALA A 88 3.58 18.66 2.65
C ALA A 88 4.16 19.72 3.62
N ARG A 89 3.37 20.73 4.01
CA ARG A 89 3.87 21.79 4.91
C ARG A 89 4.27 21.25 6.28
N GLN A 90 5.20 21.95 6.93
CA GLN A 90 5.64 21.61 8.28
C GLN A 90 4.47 21.47 9.27
N PRO A 91 4.56 20.53 10.22
CA PRO A 91 3.56 20.38 11.26
C PRO A 91 3.63 21.55 12.27
N SER A 92 2.53 22.28 12.45
CA SER A 92 2.48 23.48 13.28
C SER A 92 2.55 23.21 14.79
N ALA A 93 2.16 22.02 15.25
CA ALA A 93 2.05 21.69 16.68
C ALA A 93 2.44 20.23 16.98
N LEU A 94 3.75 19.96 17.00
CA LEU A 94 4.27 18.73 17.61
C LEU A 94 4.41 18.93 19.13
N LYS A 95 3.76 18.05 19.90
CA LYS A 95 3.89 17.98 21.36
C LYS A 95 5.14 17.17 21.70
N VAL A 96 6.31 17.81 21.66
CA VAL A 96 7.61 17.21 21.99
C VAL A 96 8.46 18.20 22.81
N PRO A 97 9.37 17.70 23.68
CA PRO A 97 10.32 18.54 24.41
C PRO A 97 11.12 19.48 23.50
N ARG A 98 11.46 20.68 24.00
CA ARG A 98 12.12 21.74 23.22
C ARG A 98 13.45 21.30 22.59
N LEU A 99 14.21 20.44 23.28
CA LEU A 99 15.52 19.96 22.84
C LEU A 99 15.44 19.09 21.58
N ILE A 100 14.45 18.19 21.50
CA ILE A 100 14.30 17.25 20.36
C ILE A 100 13.41 17.78 19.25
N LYS A 101 12.66 18.86 19.51
CA LYS A 101 11.72 19.48 18.57
C LYS A 101 12.27 19.74 17.15
N PRO A 102 13.48 20.30 16.94
CA PRO A 102 13.96 20.57 15.58
C PRO A 102 14.21 19.28 14.78
N ILE A 103 14.74 18.24 15.43
CA ILE A 103 15.01 16.94 14.79
C ILE A 103 13.69 16.24 14.49
N ALA A 104 12.79 16.17 15.47
CA ALA A 104 11.46 15.57 15.30
C ALA A 104 10.66 16.26 14.19
N ASN A 105 10.68 17.60 14.13
CA ASN A 105 10.00 18.36 13.08
C ASN A 105 10.52 17.98 11.68
N LYS A 106 11.85 17.91 11.49
CA LYS A 106 12.45 17.56 10.20
C LYS A 106 12.08 16.14 9.77
N VAL A 107 12.22 15.17 10.68
CA VAL A 107 11.90 13.76 10.40
C VAL A 107 10.41 13.60 10.06
N VAL A 108 9.52 14.16 10.89
CA VAL A 108 8.08 14.10 10.65
C VAL A 108 7.70 14.82 9.35
N GLN A 109 8.30 15.97 9.05
CA GLN A 109 8.06 16.68 7.79
C GLN A 109 8.48 15.84 6.58
N LEU A 110 9.66 15.21 6.63
CA LEU A 110 10.14 14.35 5.55
C LEU A 110 9.15 13.22 5.28
N LEU A 111 8.69 12.55 6.33
CA LEU A 111 7.71 11.47 6.25
C LEU A 111 6.36 11.95 5.70
N ILE A 112 5.83 13.08 6.20
CA ILE A 112 4.60 13.69 5.67
C ILE A 112 4.77 13.95 4.16
N THR A 113 5.90 14.55 3.76
CA THR A 113 6.18 14.88 2.36
C THR A 113 6.20 13.62 1.49
N ALA A 114 6.88 12.57 1.94
CA ALA A 114 6.91 11.29 1.23
C ALA A 114 5.52 10.68 1.06
N ILE A 115 4.71 10.63 2.12
CA ILE A 115 3.35 10.08 2.10
C ILE A 115 2.45 10.88 1.15
N VAL A 116 2.42 12.20 1.30
CA VAL A 116 1.59 13.13 0.53
C VAL A 116 1.93 13.06 -0.96
N ARG A 117 3.22 13.16 -1.30
CA ARG A 117 3.69 13.13 -2.70
C ARG A 117 3.45 11.78 -3.35
N SER A 118 3.65 10.68 -2.61
CA SER A 118 3.35 9.33 -3.11
C SER A 118 1.85 9.17 -3.42
N HIS A 119 0.98 9.63 -2.52
CA HIS A 119 -0.46 9.54 -2.71
C HIS A 119 -0.95 10.42 -3.87
N GLN A 120 -0.47 11.66 -3.96
CA GLN A 120 -0.78 12.58 -5.06
C GLN A 120 -0.38 11.99 -6.43
N LYS A 121 0.84 11.47 -6.56
CA LYS A 121 1.31 10.79 -7.78
C LYS A 121 0.42 9.62 -8.17
N ARG A 122 -0.01 8.82 -7.18
CA ARG A 122 -0.91 7.71 -7.42
C ARG A 122 -2.29 8.20 -7.90
N LEU A 123 -2.89 9.17 -7.23
CA LEU A 123 -4.19 9.71 -7.61
C LEU A 123 -4.19 10.24 -9.05
N VAL A 124 -3.19 11.04 -9.41
CA VAL A 124 -3.07 11.62 -10.74
C VAL A 124 -2.87 10.54 -11.80
N ARG A 125 -2.05 9.52 -11.53
CA ARG A 125 -1.86 8.37 -12.44
C ARG A 125 -3.14 7.57 -12.63
N ASP A 126 -3.80 7.21 -11.54
CA ASP A 126 -5.03 6.40 -11.56
C ASP A 126 -6.14 7.19 -12.30
N LEU A 127 -6.21 8.51 -12.11
CA LEU A 127 -7.16 9.38 -12.81
C LEU A 127 -6.85 9.49 -14.31
N ARG A 128 -5.58 9.66 -14.68
CA ARG A 128 -5.13 9.66 -16.09
C ARG A 128 -5.52 8.38 -16.79
N GLN A 129 -5.25 7.24 -16.15
CA GLN A 129 -5.59 5.92 -16.70
C GLN A 129 -7.09 5.77 -16.86
N LEU A 130 -7.88 6.15 -15.85
CA LEU A 130 -9.33 6.10 -15.91
C LEU A 130 -9.89 6.95 -17.04
N TYR A 131 -9.42 8.19 -17.20
CA TYR A 131 -9.86 9.06 -18.29
C TYR A 131 -9.47 8.51 -19.67
N ALA A 132 -8.25 7.98 -19.82
CA ALA A 132 -7.83 7.38 -21.09
C ALA A 132 -8.72 6.19 -21.49
N LEU A 133 -9.06 5.32 -20.54
CA LEU A 133 -9.94 4.17 -20.80
C LEU A 133 -11.38 4.61 -21.12
N ARG A 134 -11.90 5.60 -20.38
CA ARG A 134 -13.27 6.12 -20.60
C ARG A 134 -13.38 6.90 -21.92
N GLU A 135 -12.36 7.67 -22.29
CA GLU A 135 -12.27 8.36 -23.58
C GLU A 135 -12.30 7.36 -24.73
N ALA A 136 -11.53 6.27 -24.63
CA ALA A 136 -11.52 5.21 -25.64
C ALA A 136 -12.86 4.46 -25.75
N ASN A 137 -13.63 4.36 -24.65
CA ASN A 137 -14.97 3.79 -24.65
C ASN A 137 -16.07 4.78 -25.10
N SER A 138 -15.73 6.05 -25.32
CA SER A 138 -16.71 7.06 -25.73
C SER A 138 -16.85 7.10 -27.25
N PRO A 139 -18.07 7.20 -27.80
CA PRO A 139 -18.24 7.40 -29.23
C PRO A 139 -17.48 8.64 -29.71
N VAL A 140 -16.69 8.49 -30.77
CA VAL A 140 -15.87 9.59 -31.31
C VAL A 140 -16.78 10.76 -31.71
N GLY A 141 -16.43 11.96 -31.24
CA GLY A 141 -17.20 13.18 -31.51
C GLY A 141 -18.36 13.45 -30.56
N SER A 142 -18.69 12.53 -29.65
CA SER A 142 -19.66 12.79 -28.57
C SER A 142 -19.17 13.86 -27.57
N ASP A 143 -20.10 14.49 -26.87
CA ASP A 143 -19.77 15.47 -25.82
C ASP A 143 -18.93 14.84 -24.70
N ASP A 144 -19.26 13.60 -24.30
CA ASP A 144 -18.50 12.82 -23.31
C ASP A 144 -17.05 12.64 -23.72
N TYR A 145 -16.81 12.32 -25.01
CA TYR A 145 -15.47 12.19 -25.56
C TYR A 145 -14.68 13.50 -25.43
N GLN A 146 -15.28 14.65 -25.78
CA GLN A 146 -14.60 15.95 -25.70
C GLN A 146 -14.30 16.35 -24.25
N LEU A 147 -15.23 16.10 -23.33
CA LEU A 147 -15.06 16.36 -21.90
C LEU A 147 -13.90 15.53 -21.32
N LEU A 148 -13.87 14.23 -21.61
CA LEU A 148 -12.84 13.31 -21.14
C LEU A 148 -11.47 13.60 -21.77
N ALA A 149 -11.41 13.87 -23.07
CA ALA A 149 -10.18 14.25 -23.75
C ALA A 149 -9.57 15.53 -23.16
N THR A 150 -10.40 16.55 -22.93
CA THR A 150 -9.97 17.80 -22.29
C THR A 150 -9.45 17.57 -20.88
N ALA A 151 -10.19 16.80 -20.07
CA ALA A 151 -9.79 16.45 -18.71
C ALA A 151 -8.48 15.64 -18.68
N ARG A 152 -8.27 14.72 -19.63
CA ARG A 152 -7.02 13.96 -19.76
C ARG A 152 -5.84 14.88 -20.05
N ILE A 153 -5.97 15.81 -21.00
CA ILE A 153 -4.91 16.78 -21.33
C ILE A 153 -4.50 17.58 -20.08
N GLN A 154 -5.46 18.02 -19.27
CA GLN A 154 -5.18 18.75 -18.02
C GLN A 154 -4.42 17.87 -17.01
N VAL A 155 -4.85 16.61 -16.83
CA VAL A 155 -4.18 15.67 -15.91
C VAL A 155 -2.78 15.28 -16.43
N ASP A 156 -2.59 15.17 -17.75
CA ASP A 156 -1.30 14.89 -18.37
C ASP A 156 -0.28 16.01 -18.13
N ALA A 157 -0.71 17.27 -18.23
CA ALA A 157 0.12 18.42 -17.91
C ALA A 157 0.60 18.37 -16.45
N ILE A 158 -0.27 18.02 -15.50
CA ILE A 158 0.07 17.89 -14.07
C ILE A 158 1.01 16.70 -13.84
N THR A 159 0.78 15.57 -14.51
CA THR A 159 1.59 14.34 -14.36
C THR A 159 3.05 14.60 -14.68
N ASN A 160 3.31 15.33 -15.77
CA ASN A 160 4.67 15.67 -16.19
C ASN A 160 5.40 16.52 -15.16
N ASP A 161 4.71 17.44 -14.50
CA ASP A 161 5.28 18.28 -13.45
C ASP A 161 5.58 17.48 -12.17
N LEU A 162 4.65 16.64 -11.72
CA LEU A 162 4.84 15.77 -10.56
C LEU A 162 6.00 14.76 -10.73
N ASN A 163 6.25 14.31 -11.96
CA ASN A 163 7.36 13.42 -12.25
C ASN A 163 8.72 14.11 -12.13
N LYS A 164 8.81 15.41 -12.43
CA LYS A 164 10.04 16.21 -12.23
C LYS A 164 10.37 16.39 -10.75
N SER A 165 9.35 16.45 -9.88
CA SER A 165 9.52 16.70 -8.45
C SER A 165 9.65 15.42 -7.60
N SER A 166 10.15 14.31 -8.15
CA SER A 166 10.41 13.11 -7.34
C SER A 166 11.28 13.49 -6.15
N LEU A 167 10.80 13.18 -4.93
CA LEU A 167 11.67 13.25 -3.78
C LEU A 167 12.91 12.42 -4.13
N PRO A 168 14.12 12.97 -4.01
CA PRO A 168 15.32 12.16 -4.01
C PRO A 168 15.30 11.41 -2.68
N LEU A 169 14.46 10.38 -2.56
CA LEU A 169 14.64 9.37 -1.53
C LEU A 169 15.95 8.68 -1.93
N PRO A 170 17.00 8.81 -1.12
CA PRO A 170 18.27 8.18 -1.45
C PRO A 170 18.04 6.69 -1.71
N ALA A 171 18.63 6.16 -2.79
CA ALA A 171 18.46 4.77 -3.19
C ALA A 171 18.82 3.78 -2.06
N PHE A 172 19.68 4.18 -1.12
CA PHE A 172 20.03 3.38 0.05
C PHE A 172 18.85 3.13 1.01
N LEU A 173 17.78 3.93 0.99
CA LEU A 173 16.56 3.72 1.80
C LEU A 173 15.53 2.81 1.12
N VAL A 174 15.73 2.44 -0.16
CA VAL A 174 14.70 1.81 -1.00
C VAL A 174 15.02 0.35 -1.37
N GLY A 175 16.11 -0.24 -0.85
CA GLY A 175 16.50 -1.62 -1.19
C GLY A 175 17.21 -2.40 -0.08
N GLY A 176 17.60 -3.64 -0.41
CA GLY A 176 18.29 -4.57 0.50
C GLY A 176 19.59 -4.05 1.13
N ALA A 177 20.18 -2.98 0.58
CA ALA A 177 21.34 -2.30 1.16
C ALA A 177 21.06 -1.67 2.54
N ALA A 178 19.84 -1.16 2.80
CA ALA A 178 19.46 -0.67 4.13
C ALA A 178 19.48 -1.81 5.16
N ILE A 179 18.99 -2.97 4.74
CA ILE A 179 18.93 -4.18 5.57
C ILE A 179 20.35 -4.67 5.84
N SER A 180 21.21 -4.75 4.81
CA SER A 180 22.63 -5.12 4.97
C SER A 180 23.40 -4.15 5.87
N GLY A 181 23.13 -2.84 5.77
CA GLY A 181 23.72 -1.84 6.66
C GLY A 181 23.30 -2.03 8.12
N LEU A 182 22.00 -2.22 8.37
CA LEU A 182 21.47 -2.55 9.70
C LEU A 182 22.08 -3.85 10.23
N LEU A 183 22.16 -4.90 9.40
CA LEU A 183 22.72 -6.19 9.78
C LEU A 183 24.21 -6.08 10.13
N SER A 184 24.96 -5.27 9.38
CA SER A 184 26.38 -5.03 9.66
C SER A 184 26.59 -4.28 10.98
N VAL A 185 25.75 -3.29 11.28
CA VAL A 185 25.81 -2.56 12.55
C VAL A 185 25.48 -3.49 13.72
N VAL A 186 24.45 -4.33 13.58
CA VAL A 186 24.09 -5.34 14.60
C VAL A 186 25.23 -6.35 14.78
N LYS A 187 25.78 -6.89 13.68
CA LYS A 187 26.88 -7.86 13.73
C LYS A 187 28.12 -7.27 14.42
N ASN A 188 28.49 -6.03 14.09
CA ASN A 188 29.63 -5.37 14.71
C ASN A 188 29.38 -5.07 16.19
N SER A 189 28.14 -4.77 16.58
CA SER A 189 27.79 -4.62 17.99
C SER A 189 27.89 -5.93 18.76
N LEU A 190 27.54 -7.06 18.16
CA LEU A 190 27.72 -8.36 18.79
C LEU A 190 29.22 -8.60 19.05
N THR A 191 30.13 -8.33 18.13
CA THR A 191 31.57 -8.58 18.39
C THR A 191 32.24 -7.67 19.44
N GLY A 192 31.55 -6.65 19.96
CA GLY A 192 32.09 -5.67 20.92
C GLY A 192 32.18 -6.15 22.37
N GLU A 193 32.51 -5.24 23.28
CA GLU A 193 32.46 -5.49 24.72
C GLU A 193 31.03 -5.40 25.28
N ALA A 194 30.77 -6.01 26.44
CA ALA A 194 29.41 -6.07 27.00
C ALA A 194 28.79 -4.67 27.23
N TRP A 195 29.58 -3.69 27.67
CA TRP A 195 29.09 -2.32 27.87
C TRP A 195 28.75 -1.62 26.54
N GLU A 196 29.46 -1.93 25.45
CA GLU A 196 29.16 -1.42 24.10
C GLU A 196 27.82 -1.99 23.61
N GLN A 197 27.55 -3.27 23.87
CA GLN A 197 26.29 -3.94 23.51
C GLN A 197 25.09 -3.39 24.28
N TYR A 198 25.24 -3.14 25.59
CA TYR A 198 24.19 -2.49 26.39
C TYR A 198 23.91 -1.07 25.89
N THR A 199 24.97 -0.30 25.60
CA THR A 199 24.84 1.07 25.08
C THR A 199 24.16 1.09 23.71
N PHE A 200 24.57 0.20 22.80
CA PHE A 200 23.94 0.04 21.50
C PHE A 200 22.46 -0.33 21.62
N SER A 201 22.14 -1.32 22.47
CA SER A 201 20.76 -1.78 22.69
C SER A 201 19.87 -0.67 23.23
N ALA A 202 20.36 0.09 24.21
CA ALA A 202 19.65 1.24 24.76
C ALA A 202 19.43 2.35 23.70
N ALA A 203 20.47 2.70 22.93
CA ALA A 203 20.37 3.70 21.88
C ALA A 203 19.40 3.26 20.76
N PHE A 204 19.50 2.01 20.32
CA PHE A 204 18.63 1.44 19.30
C PHE A 204 17.16 1.40 19.75
N PHE A 205 16.91 1.05 21.01
CA PHE A 205 15.57 1.09 21.59
C PHE A 205 14.98 2.50 21.58
N VAL A 206 15.73 3.50 22.06
CA VAL A 206 15.28 4.91 22.10
C VAL A 206 15.02 5.46 20.70
N ILE A 207 15.93 5.21 19.75
CA ILE A 207 15.78 5.64 18.35
C ILE A 207 14.59 4.94 17.70
N GLY A 208 14.43 3.64 17.92
CA GLY A 208 13.33 2.84 17.39
C GLY A 208 11.97 3.34 17.86
N LEU A 209 11.84 3.61 19.16
CA LEU A 209 10.62 4.18 19.75
C LEU A 209 10.33 5.58 19.20
N GLY A 210 11.37 6.42 19.08
CA GLY A 210 11.26 7.75 18.49
C GLY A 210 10.81 7.72 17.03
N MET A 211 11.36 6.80 16.23
CA MET A 211 11.01 6.64 14.82
C MET A 211 9.60 6.09 14.65
N PHE A 212 9.21 5.10 15.46
CA PHE A 212 7.84 4.59 15.53
C PHE A 212 6.83 5.73 15.76
N TRP A 213 7.08 6.56 16.78
CA TRP A 213 6.25 7.72 17.09
C TRP A 213 6.20 8.71 15.91
N CYS A 214 7.34 9.01 15.30
CA CYS A 214 7.41 9.92 14.14
C CYS A 214 6.59 9.40 12.95
N ILE A 215 6.67 8.11 12.62
CA ILE A 215 5.91 7.50 11.52
C ILE A 215 4.41 7.59 11.78
N LEU A 216 3.95 7.18 12.97
CA LEU A 216 2.53 7.25 13.30
C LEU A 216 2.01 8.70 13.27
N ARG A 217 2.80 9.65 13.79
CA ARG A 217 2.42 11.06 13.79
C ARG A 217 2.36 11.63 12.38
N ALA A 218 3.33 11.32 11.53
CA ALA A 218 3.34 11.72 10.13
C ALA A 218 2.15 11.13 9.36
N ALA A 219 1.89 9.83 9.54
CA ALA A 219 0.76 9.13 8.90
C ALA A 219 -0.59 9.72 9.32
N GLY A 220 -0.78 10.00 10.61
CA GLY A 220 -2.01 10.63 11.11
C GLY A 220 -2.24 12.04 10.56
N ILE A 221 -1.19 12.87 10.50
CA ILE A 221 -1.27 14.22 9.92
C ILE A 221 -1.57 14.15 8.42
N ALA A 222 -0.86 13.29 7.69
CA ALA A 222 -1.08 13.09 6.26
C ALA A 222 -2.51 12.63 5.97
N ARG A 223 -3.03 11.61 6.68
CA ARG A 223 -4.42 11.14 6.54
C ARG A 223 -5.42 12.26 6.79
N SER A 224 -5.23 13.04 7.84
CA SER A 224 -6.13 14.17 8.15
C SER A 224 -6.15 15.19 7.02
N ARG A 225 -4.99 15.54 6.46
CA ARG A 225 -4.88 16.51 5.35
C ARG A 225 -5.49 15.96 4.07
N THR A 226 -5.23 14.69 3.74
CA THR A 226 -5.86 14.02 2.60
C THR A 226 -7.38 14.00 2.74
N ARG A 227 -7.90 13.64 3.91
CA ARG A 227 -9.34 13.61 4.16
C ARG A 227 -9.99 14.98 3.99
N ILE A 228 -9.36 16.03 4.50
CA ILE A 228 -9.90 17.40 4.42
C ILE A 228 -9.84 17.93 2.99
N ALA A 229 -8.74 17.70 2.28
CA ALA A 229 -8.52 18.31 0.97
C ALA A 229 -9.14 17.50 -0.18
N LEU A 230 -9.06 16.17 -0.14
CA LEU A 230 -9.28 15.31 -1.31
C LEU A 230 -10.53 14.43 -1.22
N ASP A 231 -10.83 13.83 -0.05
CA ASP A 231 -11.86 12.77 0.04
C ASP A 231 -13.22 13.23 -0.53
N ALA A 232 -13.70 14.42 -0.19
CA ALA A 232 -15.00 14.92 -0.66
C ALA A 232 -15.02 15.19 -2.17
N SER A 233 -14.02 15.91 -2.69
CA SER A 233 -13.96 16.29 -4.11
C SER A 233 -13.75 15.07 -5.01
N PHE A 234 -12.91 14.12 -4.59
CA PHE A 234 -12.68 12.88 -5.34
C PHE A 234 -13.89 11.95 -5.27
N LYS A 235 -14.59 11.87 -4.14
CA LYS A 235 -15.85 11.10 -4.07
C LYS A 235 -16.89 11.66 -5.03
N ALA A 236 -17.08 12.98 -5.05
CA ALA A 236 -18.02 13.63 -5.97
C ALA A 236 -17.64 13.38 -7.44
N LEU A 237 -16.35 13.42 -7.78
CA LEU A 237 -15.87 13.09 -9.11
C LEU A 237 -16.15 11.63 -9.49
N TRP A 238 -15.89 10.68 -8.59
CA TRP A 238 -16.17 9.26 -8.83
C TRP A 238 -17.66 8.96 -8.97
N GLU A 239 -18.52 9.67 -8.23
CA GLU A 239 -19.98 9.57 -8.38
C GLU A 239 -20.46 10.05 -9.76
N VAL A 240 -19.82 11.09 -10.30
CA VAL A 240 -20.15 11.65 -11.63
C VAL A 240 -19.62 10.78 -12.77
N ILE A 241 -18.42 10.23 -12.63
CA ILE A 241 -17.88 9.24 -13.58
C ILE A 241 -18.77 8.00 -13.56
N GLY A 242 -19.07 7.49 -12.36
CA GLY A 242 -19.84 6.25 -12.15
C GLY A 242 -19.08 5.00 -12.57
N ASP A 243 -19.49 3.85 -12.02
CA ASP A 243 -19.03 2.51 -12.42
C ASP A 243 -17.50 2.39 -12.58
N ALA A 244 -16.75 3.09 -11.73
CA ALA A 244 -15.28 3.19 -11.75
C ALA A 244 -14.70 2.71 -10.41
N GLY A 245 -15.41 1.82 -9.73
CA GLY A 245 -15.14 1.42 -8.35
C GLY A 245 -15.08 2.59 -7.36
N ASN A 246 -14.13 2.50 -6.42
CA ASN A 246 -13.93 3.49 -5.37
C ASN A 246 -12.70 4.36 -5.66
N PRO A 247 -12.71 5.65 -5.26
CA PRO A 247 -11.53 6.49 -5.39
C PRO A 247 -10.34 5.91 -4.61
N PRO A 248 -9.09 6.07 -5.11
CA PRO A 248 -7.92 5.54 -4.44
C PRO A 248 -7.79 6.10 -3.03
N ARG A 249 -7.83 5.20 -2.04
CA ARG A 249 -7.59 5.58 -0.64
C ARG A 249 -6.11 5.82 -0.38
N ASP A 250 -5.82 6.61 0.64
CA ASP A 250 -4.45 6.84 1.08
C ASP A 250 -3.85 5.62 1.77
N ARG A 251 -2.52 5.53 1.75
CA ARG A 251 -1.77 4.41 2.31
C ARG A 251 -1.46 4.56 3.80
N ALA A 252 -2.18 5.41 4.54
CA ALA A 252 -1.91 5.63 5.97
C ALA A 252 -1.89 4.32 6.80
N LYS A 253 -2.75 3.35 6.45
CA LYS A 253 -2.73 2.01 7.06
C LYS A 253 -1.41 1.28 6.83
N LEU A 254 -0.88 1.32 5.60
CA LEU A 254 0.43 0.71 5.28
C LEU A 254 1.54 1.32 6.14
N PHE A 255 1.54 2.64 6.34
CA PHE A 255 2.54 3.30 7.19
C PHE A 255 2.39 2.93 8.67
N ALA A 256 1.16 2.76 9.15
CA ALA A 256 0.92 2.24 10.50
C ALA A 256 1.39 0.78 10.65
N THR A 257 1.20 -0.05 9.61
CA THR A 257 1.74 -1.41 9.56
C THR A 257 3.27 -1.41 9.58
N ILE A 258 3.91 -0.57 8.76
CA ILE A 258 5.38 -0.43 8.75
C ILE A 258 5.90 0.01 10.12
N ALA A 259 5.24 0.99 10.76
CA ALA A 259 5.59 1.40 12.11
C ALA A 259 5.49 0.24 13.10
N SER A 260 4.40 -0.53 13.04
CA SER A 260 4.18 -1.68 13.91
C SER A 260 5.25 -2.76 13.71
N ILE A 261 5.62 -3.06 12.47
CA ILE A 261 6.72 -3.99 12.15
C ILE A 261 8.04 -3.48 12.72
N LEU A 262 8.35 -2.20 12.55
CA LEU A 262 9.56 -1.59 13.09
C LEU A 262 9.61 -1.69 14.63
N LEU A 263 8.48 -1.50 15.30
CA LEU A 263 8.39 -1.66 16.75
C LEU A 263 8.64 -3.11 17.18
N VAL A 264 8.04 -4.08 16.49
CA VAL A 264 8.27 -5.52 16.76
C VAL A 264 9.75 -5.87 16.57
N LEU A 265 10.38 -5.36 15.53
CA LEU A 265 11.80 -5.59 15.26
C LEU A 265 12.69 -5.04 16.39
N VAL A 266 12.37 -3.86 16.94
CA VAL A 266 13.06 -3.33 18.14
C VAL A 266 12.90 -4.27 19.33
N TRP A 267 11.70 -4.80 19.55
CA TRP A 267 11.41 -5.75 20.63
C TRP A 267 12.07 -7.12 20.46
N ILE A 268 12.48 -7.51 19.25
CA ILE A 268 13.22 -8.76 19.00
C ILE A 268 14.73 -8.53 19.13
N ILE A 269 15.25 -7.49 18.47
CA ILE A 269 16.70 -7.25 18.39
C ILE A 269 17.27 -6.90 19.78
N VAL A 270 16.60 -6.02 20.53
CA VAL A 270 17.14 -5.54 21.82
C VAL A 270 17.32 -6.68 22.83
N PRO A 271 16.32 -7.55 23.09
CA PRO A 271 16.51 -8.71 23.98
C PRO A 271 17.55 -9.70 23.45
N THR A 272 17.62 -9.90 22.13
CA THR A 272 18.59 -10.84 21.53
C THR A 272 20.03 -10.37 21.77
N VAL A 273 20.31 -9.08 21.56
CA VAL A 273 21.64 -8.49 21.80
C VAL A 273 21.97 -8.51 23.30
N ILE A 274 21.00 -8.21 24.18
CA ILE A 274 21.19 -8.25 25.64
C ILE A 274 21.45 -9.67 26.14
N ALA A 275 20.68 -10.67 25.67
CA ALA A 275 20.88 -12.07 26.06
C ALA A 275 22.25 -12.57 25.60
N TRP A 276 22.65 -12.21 24.38
CA TRP A 276 23.98 -12.54 23.87
C TRP A 276 25.09 -11.89 24.70
N ALA A 277 24.93 -10.61 25.08
CA ALA A 277 25.85 -9.88 25.95
C ALA A 277 25.98 -10.49 27.36
N ALA A 278 24.95 -11.18 27.85
CA ALA A 278 24.96 -11.83 29.16
C ALA A 278 25.67 -13.20 29.13
N ILE A 279 25.62 -13.91 28.00
CA ILE A 279 26.23 -15.23 27.83
C ILE A 279 27.74 -15.11 27.55
N ASN A 280 28.14 -14.22 26.67
CA ASN A 280 29.52 -14.09 26.21
C ASN A 280 30.60 -13.72 27.26
N PRO A 281 30.33 -12.97 28.34
CA PRO A 281 31.34 -12.73 29.38
C PRO A 281 31.75 -14.00 30.13
N LEU A 282 30.99 -15.11 30.03
CA LEU A 282 31.34 -16.40 30.64
C LEU A 282 32.36 -17.20 29.80
N GLU A 283 32.52 -16.92 28.51
CA GLU A 283 33.49 -17.62 27.64
C GLU A 283 34.91 -17.00 27.68
N LYS A 284 35.05 -15.80 28.27
CA LYS A 284 36.34 -15.10 28.40
C LYS A 284 37.02 -15.28 29.77
N LEU A 285 36.45 -16.11 30.65
CA LEU A 285 37.02 -16.55 31.94
C LEU A 285 37.52 -17.99 31.82
#